data_AF-A0A5D4SCE4-F1
#
_entry.id   AF-A0A5D4SCE4-F1
#
_cell.length_a   1.000
_cell.length_b   1.000
_cell.length_c   1.000
_cell.angle_alpha   90.00
_cell.angle_beta   90.00
_cell.angle_gamma   90.00
#
_symmetry.space_group_name_H-M   'P 1'
#
loop_
_entity.id
_entity.type
_entity.pdbx_description
1 polymer ?
#
loop_
_entity_poly.entity_id
_entity_poly.type
_entity_poly.pdbx_seq_one_letter_code
_entity_poly.pdbx_strand_id
1 'polypeptide(L)'
;MGNVRKNIKMGRKVSMRKQLISALVLAVALTTSITPTFAAEKVEVKENRGNVFSAKDIVLYKTISDDSKQEKEKAMVEHKDAIKIIKTYIKTNELPIVSDVNDPTYQQFVLSLGGSFDEFSEEEMGKIVSFVKFIDLYENHEKNDKLKQYKNKLTNNTILSEEENAELNSLLPVSSNAESTAENAVSTNDEVSGSSMSPMTVYSNGYDNIKARDYAYKWWDGRNPAYDYYAYKEGCSVYDTNCWKKWNDCTNFVSQAIYTGGMKLRYGSHYTSSSSWSYGVVPSYSWGGAHNFYLHWKSRAGIASSVSALQTGDVVNADFGGDGQIDHTAIITKNTGSYSSNKYLTQHTSDKKETTTLANWYNSGYKVYGYEMDKASN
;
A
#
# COMPACT_ATOMS: atom_id res chain seq x y z
N MET A 1 -17.60 -61.18 31.61
CA MET A 1 -17.50 -61.10 33.08
C MET A 1 -17.40 -59.63 33.48
N GLY A 2 -18.39 -59.15 34.25
CA GLY A 2 -18.44 -57.88 35.01
C GLY A 2 -18.44 -56.55 34.24
N ASN A 3 -19.15 -55.50 34.63
CA ASN A 3 -20.41 -55.38 35.36
C ASN A 3 -21.04 -54.00 34.98
N VAL A 4 -22.35 -53.92 35.06
CA VAL A 4 -23.25 -52.82 34.68
C VAL A 4 -23.20 -51.66 35.67
N ARG A 5 -23.47 -50.42 35.21
CA ARG A 5 -24.31 -49.35 35.84
C ARG A 5 -24.42 -48.16 34.87
N LYS A 6 -25.45 -48.02 34.03
CA LYS A 6 -26.83 -47.50 34.28
C LYS A 6 -26.89 -46.35 35.29
N ASN A 7 -27.20 -45.15 34.79
CA ASN A 7 -27.92 -44.13 35.57
C ASN A 7 -29.13 -43.64 34.75
N ILE A 8 -30.28 -43.74 35.41
CA ILE A 8 -31.65 -43.59 34.90
C ILE A 8 -32.18 -42.21 35.31
N LYS A 9 -32.88 -41.55 34.37
CA LYS A 9 -33.73 -40.38 34.59
C LYS A 9 -34.96 -40.73 35.45
N MET A 10 -35.20 -39.94 36.49
CA MET A 10 -36.49 -39.64 37.13
C MET A 10 -36.38 -38.16 37.57
N GLY A 11 -37.25 -37.20 37.29
CA GLY A 11 -38.68 -37.22 36.97
C GLY A 11 -39.42 -36.52 38.11
N ARG A 12 -39.84 -35.25 37.94
CA ARG A 12 -41.08 -34.73 38.56
C ARG A 12 -41.53 -33.38 37.98
N LYS A 13 -42.70 -33.44 37.33
CA LYS A 13 -43.65 -32.34 37.13
C LYS A 13 -44.14 -31.81 38.48
N VAL A 14 -44.34 -30.49 38.60
CA VAL A 14 -45.39 -29.91 39.45
C VAL A 14 -46.06 -28.78 38.67
N SER A 15 -47.39 -28.77 38.75
CA SER A 15 -48.34 -27.94 38.01
C SER A 15 -49.15 -27.06 38.99
N MET A 16 -49.37 -25.80 38.61
CA MET A 16 -50.50 -24.88 38.88
C MET A 16 -51.21 -24.83 40.26
N ARG A 17 -51.39 -23.61 40.80
CA ARG A 17 -52.68 -22.85 40.88
C ARG A 17 -52.50 -21.53 41.66
N LYS A 18 -52.80 -20.38 41.04
CA LYS A 18 -53.96 -19.49 41.24
C LYS A 18 -54.15 -18.92 42.66
N GLN A 19 -53.99 -17.60 42.80
CA GLN A 19 -54.91 -16.77 43.58
C GLN A 19 -55.32 -15.53 42.78
N LEU A 20 -56.63 -15.37 42.67
CA LEU A 20 -57.35 -14.22 42.12
C LEU A 20 -57.55 -13.18 43.23
N ILE A 21 -57.43 -11.90 42.88
CA ILE A 21 -58.20 -10.83 43.52
C ILE A 21 -58.80 -10.00 42.38
N SER A 22 -60.12 -9.90 42.35
CA SER A 22 -60.93 -9.13 41.42
C SER A 22 -61.50 -7.89 42.10
N ALA A 23 -61.46 -6.74 41.43
CA ALA A 23 -62.38 -5.59 41.52
C ALA A 23 -61.82 -4.50 40.57
N LEU A 24 -62.57 -3.68 39.84
CA LEU A 24 -63.96 -3.61 39.42
C LEU A 24 -63.96 -2.60 38.24
N VAL A 25 -64.68 -2.94 37.18
CA VAL A 25 -65.28 -2.13 36.10
C VAL A 25 -65.10 -0.59 36.13
N LEU A 26 -64.62 0.01 35.03
CA LEU A 26 -65.39 0.96 34.20
C LEU A 26 -64.66 1.25 32.87
N ALA A 27 -65.31 0.93 31.76
CA ALA A 27 -64.90 1.37 30.44
C ALA A 27 -65.33 2.82 30.23
N VAL A 28 -64.39 3.70 29.90
CA VAL A 28 -64.67 4.94 29.15
C VAL A 28 -63.62 5.02 28.05
N ALA A 29 -64.07 4.79 26.82
CA ALA A 29 -63.27 5.04 25.64
C ALA A 29 -63.17 6.55 25.40
N LEU A 30 -61.96 7.09 25.51
CA LEU A 30 -61.56 8.38 24.96
C LEU A 30 -60.23 8.15 24.25
N THR A 31 -60.31 7.87 22.96
CA THR A 31 -59.15 7.78 22.08
C THR A 31 -58.68 9.20 21.78
N THR A 32 -57.65 9.66 22.49
CA THR A 32 -56.79 10.74 22.01
C THR A 32 -55.50 10.13 21.51
N SER A 33 -55.47 9.77 20.23
CA SER A 33 -54.25 9.46 19.50
C SER A 33 -53.49 10.77 19.28
N ILE A 34 -52.53 11.04 20.16
CA ILE A 34 -51.53 12.09 19.94
C ILE A 34 -50.51 11.49 18.96
N THR A 35 -50.65 11.80 17.67
CA THR A 35 -49.58 11.59 16.70
C THR A 35 -48.60 12.76 16.84
N PRO A 36 -47.31 12.54 17.16
CA PRO A 36 -46.32 13.58 16.98
C PRO A 36 -46.11 13.77 15.47
N THR A 37 -46.56 14.91 14.95
CA THR A 37 -46.10 15.44 13.67
C THR A 37 -44.63 15.81 13.81
N PHE A 38 -43.74 14.87 13.52
CA PHE A 38 -42.41 15.22 13.05
C PHE A 38 -42.54 15.61 11.59
N ALA A 39 -42.63 16.91 11.34
CA ALA A 39 -42.32 17.44 10.03
C ALA A 39 -40.86 17.07 9.75
N ALA A 40 -40.65 16.05 8.91
CA ALA A 40 -39.37 15.82 8.28
C ALA A 40 -39.12 17.02 7.36
N GLU A 41 -38.43 18.03 7.89
CA GLU A 41 -37.78 19.03 7.06
C GLU A 41 -36.83 18.24 6.15
N LYS A 42 -37.23 18.09 4.88
CA LYS A 42 -36.32 17.63 3.84
C LYS A 42 -35.24 18.69 3.77
N VAL A 43 -34.15 18.45 4.50
CA VAL A 43 -32.88 19.09 4.20
C VAL A 43 -32.52 18.58 2.81
N GLU A 44 -32.89 19.35 1.80
CA GLU A 44 -32.30 19.27 0.48
C GLU A 44 -30.82 19.61 0.67
N VAL A 45 -30.02 18.59 0.95
CA VAL A 45 -28.59 18.69 0.75
C VAL A 45 -28.43 18.93 -0.74
N LYS A 46 -28.25 20.19 -1.13
CA LYS A 46 -27.71 20.52 -2.43
C LYS A 46 -26.31 19.92 -2.47
N GLU A 47 -26.22 18.66 -2.89
CA GLU A 47 -24.97 18.09 -3.35
C GLU A 47 -24.41 19.08 -4.37
N ASN A 48 -23.25 19.62 -4.06
CA ASN A 48 -22.53 20.46 -4.99
C ASN A 48 -22.04 19.52 -6.10
N ARG A 49 -22.88 19.29 -7.11
CA ARG A 49 -22.64 18.37 -8.25
C ARG A 49 -21.63 18.95 -9.23
N GLY A 50 -20.51 19.45 -8.72
CA GLY A 50 -19.35 19.86 -9.49
C GLY A 50 -18.31 18.76 -9.48
N ASN A 51 -17.55 18.65 -10.57
CA ASN A 51 -16.38 17.76 -10.57
C ASN A 51 -15.31 18.29 -9.61
N VAL A 52 -14.68 17.37 -8.87
CA VAL A 52 -13.51 17.67 -8.03
C VAL A 52 -12.30 18.02 -8.90
N PHE A 53 -12.19 17.38 -10.06
CA PHE A 53 -11.16 17.64 -11.07
C PHE A 53 -11.73 18.35 -12.30
N SER A 54 -10.92 19.20 -12.92
CA SER A 54 -11.13 19.72 -14.25
C SER A 54 -10.22 19.03 -15.26
N ALA A 55 -10.52 19.13 -16.56
CA ALA A 55 -9.65 18.60 -17.62
C ALA A 55 -8.23 19.21 -17.62
N LYS A 56 -8.05 20.39 -17.00
CA LYS A 56 -6.75 21.06 -16.86
C LYS A 56 -5.88 20.46 -15.75
N ASP A 57 -6.50 19.80 -14.78
CA ASP A 57 -5.81 19.15 -13.67
C ASP A 57 -5.19 17.81 -14.11
N ILE A 58 -5.62 17.27 -15.26
CA ILE A 58 -5.09 16.03 -15.82
C ILE A 58 -3.78 16.29 -16.57
N VAL A 59 -2.69 15.88 -15.92
CA VAL A 59 -1.33 15.81 -16.42
C VAL A 59 -1.04 14.38 -16.89
N LEU A 60 -0.44 14.23 -18.06
CA LEU A 60 -0.02 12.94 -18.59
C LEU A 60 1.40 12.60 -18.11
N TYR A 61 1.67 11.32 -17.91
CA TYR A 61 3.01 10.82 -17.63
C TYR A 61 3.93 11.05 -18.82
N LYS A 62 5.21 11.21 -18.52
CA LYS A 62 6.26 11.24 -19.53
C LYS A 62 6.40 9.87 -20.19
N THR A 63 6.36 9.83 -21.52
CA THR A 63 6.76 8.67 -22.31
C THR A 63 8.12 8.93 -22.97
N ILE A 64 8.75 7.87 -23.51
CA ILE A 64 10.03 8.00 -24.23
C ILE A 64 9.79 8.69 -25.59
N SER A 65 8.66 8.39 -26.23
CA SER A 65 8.15 8.93 -27.48
C SER A 65 6.61 8.77 -27.53
N ASP A 66 5.99 9.18 -28.63
CA ASP A 66 4.56 8.94 -28.87
C ASP A 66 4.26 7.61 -29.57
N ASP A 67 5.30 6.85 -29.98
CA ASP A 67 5.17 5.57 -30.69
C ASP A 67 5.69 4.40 -29.84
N SER A 68 4.77 3.78 -29.10
CA SER A 68 5.07 2.63 -28.22
C SER A 68 5.60 1.40 -28.97
N LYS A 69 5.31 1.27 -30.28
CA LYS A 69 5.83 0.15 -31.08
C LYS A 69 7.30 0.38 -31.39
N GLN A 70 7.65 1.60 -31.82
CA GLN A 70 9.04 1.96 -32.08
C GLN A 70 9.90 1.87 -30.80
N GLU A 71 9.37 2.32 -29.66
CA GLU A 71 10.03 2.20 -28.36
C GLU A 71 10.35 0.75 -28.02
N LYS A 72 9.35 -0.14 -28.15
CA LYS A 72 9.52 -1.58 -27.90
C LYS A 72 10.65 -2.13 -28.76
N GLU A 73 10.60 -1.91 -30.07
CA GLU A 73 11.61 -2.43 -31.01
C GLU A 73 13.02 -1.97 -30.64
N LYS A 74 13.19 -0.69 -30.30
CA LYS A 74 14.46 -0.11 -29.86
C LYS A 74 14.93 -0.71 -28.54
N ALA A 75 14.04 -0.81 -27.54
CA ALA A 75 14.36 -1.32 -26.22
C ALA A 75 14.76 -2.81 -26.23
N MET A 76 14.16 -3.62 -27.11
CA MET A 76 14.53 -5.03 -27.25
C MET A 76 15.98 -5.21 -27.73
N VAL A 77 16.53 -4.23 -28.44
CA VAL A 77 17.92 -4.20 -28.86
C VAL A 77 18.82 -3.62 -27.77
N GLU A 78 18.45 -2.46 -27.22
CA GLU A 78 19.24 -1.72 -26.23
C GLU A 78 19.40 -2.49 -24.90
N HIS A 79 18.34 -3.18 -24.46
CA HIS A 79 18.31 -3.91 -23.19
C HIS A 79 18.43 -5.43 -23.35
N LYS A 80 18.93 -5.93 -24.49
CA LYS A 80 19.00 -7.36 -24.80
C LYS A 80 19.68 -8.20 -23.71
N ASP A 81 20.72 -7.65 -23.08
CA ASP A 81 21.49 -8.35 -22.04
C ASP A 81 20.68 -8.45 -20.74
N ALA A 82 20.04 -7.35 -20.32
CA ALA A 82 19.13 -7.35 -19.17
C ALA A 82 17.97 -8.33 -19.39
N ILE A 83 17.35 -8.31 -20.57
CA ILE A 83 16.27 -9.23 -20.94
C ILE A 83 16.75 -10.69 -20.86
N LYS A 84 17.99 -10.99 -21.30
CA LYS A 84 18.56 -12.33 -21.20
C LYS A 84 18.78 -12.75 -19.75
N ILE A 85 19.30 -11.86 -18.89
CA ILE A 85 19.49 -12.12 -17.46
C ILE A 85 18.13 -12.43 -16.82
N ILE A 86 17.12 -11.58 -17.06
CA ILE A 86 15.78 -11.72 -16.50
C ILE A 86 15.11 -13.02 -16.97
N LYS A 87 15.19 -13.36 -18.26
CA LYS A 87 14.69 -14.64 -18.79
C LYS A 87 15.34 -15.84 -18.11
N THR A 88 16.64 -15.75 -17.82
CA THR A 88 17.37 -16.79 -17.09
C THR A 88 16.86 -16.89 -15.66
N TYR A 89 16.68 -15.75 -14.98
CA TYR A 89 16.12 -15.69 -13.63
C TYR A 89 14.71 -16.30 -13.54
N ILE A 90 13.81 -15.94 -14.45
CA ILE A 90 12.44 -16.50 -14.55
C ILE A 90 12.50 -18.02 -14.67
N LYS A 91 13.35 -18.53 -15.57
CA LYS A 91 13.50 -19.97 -15.80
C LYS A 91 14.07 -20.70 -14.58
N THR A 92 15.12 -20.15 -13.98
CA THR A 92 15.78 -20.75 -12.80
C THR A 92 14.86 -20.82 -11.59
N ASN A 93 13.99 -19.82 -11.42
CA ASN A 93 13.06 -19.73 -10.29
C ASN A 93 11.67 -20.33 -10.58
N GLU A 94 11.50 -20.93 -11.76
CA GLU A 94 10.25 -21.56 -12.23
C GLU A 94 9.05 -20.59 -12.13
N LEU A 95 9.26 -19.32 -12.49
CA LEU A 95 8.21 -18.30 -12.40
C LEU A 95 7.23 -18.47 -13.57
N PRO A 96 5.91 -18.44 -13.33
CA PRO A 96 4.88 -18.59 -14.36
C PRO A 96 4.68 -17.29 -15.16
N ILE A 97 5.77 -16.68 -15.64
CA ILE A 97 5.79 -15.36 -16.26
C ILE A 97 6.26 -15.47 -17.70
N VAL A 98 5.45 -14.95 -18.63
CA VAL A 98 5.80 -14.88 -20.05
C VAL A 98 6.63 -13.61 -20.29
N SER A 99 7.78 -13.74 -20.94
CA SER A 99 8.64 -12.59 -21.23
C SER A 99 8.17 -11.77 -22.45
N ASP A 100 7.11 -10.98 -22.26
CA ASP A 100 6.62 -10.00 -23.23
C ASP A 100 6.48 -8.63 -22.58
N VAL A 101 7.15 -7.61 -23.10
CA VAL A 101 7.07 -6.24 -22.58
C VAL A 101 5.68 -5.61 -22.70
N ASN A 102 4.77 -6.17 -23.51
CA ASN A 102 3.39 -5.70 -23.57
C ASN A 102 2.50 -6.37 -22.53
N ASP A 103 2.98 -7.41 -21.84
CA ASP A 103 2.24 -8.11 -20.81
C ASP A 103 2.38 -7.35 -19.48
N PRO A 104 1.29 -6.85 -18.88
CA PRO A 104 1.36 -6.12 -17.62
C PRO A 104 1.95 -6.92 -16.46
N THR A 105 1.76 -8.25 -16.45
CA THR A 105 2.35 -9.13 -15.42
C THR A 105 3.86 -9.15 -15.56
N TYR A 106 4.38 -9.23 -16.79
CA TYR A 106 5.81 -9.13 -17.05
C TYR A 106 6.36 -7.74 -16.70
N GLN A 107 5.67 -6.66 -17.05
CA GLN A 107 6.08 -5.30 -16.68
C GLN A 107 6.22 -5.17 -15.16
N GLN A 108 5.18 -5.55 -14.41
CA GLN A 108 5.16 -5.51 -12.95
C GLN A 108 6.23 -6.41 -12.31
N PHE A 109 6.51 -7.57 -12.92
CA PHE A 109 7.60 -8.42 -12.50
C PHE A 109 8.96 -7.76 -12.72
N VAL A 110 9.22 -7.18 -13.90
CA VAL A 110 10.47 -6.48 -14.18
C VAL A 110 10.65 -5.31 -13.22
N LEU A 111 9.61 -4.49 -13.00
CA LEU A 111 9.64 -3.39 -12.03
C LEU A 111 10.02 -3.89 -10.63
N SER A 112 9.46 -5.02 -10.19
CA SER A 112 9.82 -5.60 -8.90
C SER A 112 11.34 -5.80 -8.77
N LEU A 113 12.03 -6.23 -9.82
CA LEU A 113 13.47 -6.45 -9.79
C LEU A 113 14.30 -5.19 -9.51
N GLY A 114 13.73 -3.98 -9.66
CA GLY A 114 14.36 -2.71 -9.27
C GLY A 114 14.76 -2.63 -7.79
N GLY A 115 14.12 -3.44 -6.93
CA GLY A 115 14.47 -3.56 -5.51
C GLY A 115 15.46 -4.69 -5.17
N SER A 116 15.83 -5.56 -6.12
CA SER A 116 16.45 -6.87 -5.86
C SER A 116 17.97 -6.87 -6.03
N PHE A 117 18.67 -5.88 -5.46
CA PHE A 117 20.12 -5.68 -5.63
C PHE A 117 21.01 -6.85 -5.18
N ASP A 118 20.48 -7.75 -4.36
CA ASP A 118 21.18 -8.90 -3.81
C ASP A 118 20.94 -10.21 -4.56
N GLU A 119 20.06 -10.19 -5.57
CA GLU A 119 19.80 -11.32 -6.47
C GLU A 119 20.79 -11.36 -7.65
N PHE A 120 21.50 -10.26 -7.90
CA PHE A 120 22.33 -10.07 -9.10
C PHE A 120 23.70 -9.51 -8.74
N SER A 121 24.70 -9.78 -9.57
CA SER A 121 25.98 -9.06 -9.47
C SER A 121 25.77 -7.56 -9.76
N GLU A 122 26.68 -6.71 -9.29
CA GLU A 122 26.60 -5.26 -9.52
C GLU A 122 26.50 -4.90 -11.02
N GLU A 123 27.25 -5.61 -11.87
CA GLU A 123 27.19 -5.42 -13.33
C GLU A 123 25.83 -5.81 -13.92
N GLU A 124 25.30 -6.96 -13.52
CA GLU A 124 23.98 -7.43 -13.98
C GLU A 124 22.88 -6.48 -13.49
N MET A 125 22.95 -6.07 -12.23
CA MET A 125 21.99 -5.16 -11.63
C MET A 125 21.99 -3.80 -12.33
N GLY A 126 23.15 -3.26 -12.71
CA GLY A 126 23.22 -2.04 -13.52
C GLY A 126 22.46 -2.15 -14.85
N LYS A 127 22.54 -3.30 -15.53
CA LYS A 127 21.79 -3.58 -16.76
C LYS A 127 20.29 -3.72 -16.49
N ILE A 128 19.92 -4.41 -15.40
CA ILE A 128 18.53 -4.59 -14.97
C ILE A 128 17.90 -3.25 -14.61
N VAL A 129 18.54 -2.43 -13.78
CA VAL A 129 18.07 -1.08 -13.40
C VAL A 129 17.80 -0.23 -14.63
N SER A 130 18.69 -0.26 -15.63
CA SER A 130 18.47 0.45 -16.89
C SER A 130 17.19 -0.01 -17.60
N PHE A 131 16.94 -1.32 -17.63
CA PHE A 131 15.71 -1.87 -18.23
C PHE A 131 14.45 -1.64 -17.38
N VAL A 132 14.56 -1.65 -16.04
CA VAL A 132 13.49 -1.31 -15.11
C VAL A 132 12.99 0.11 -15.40
N LYS A 133 13.89 1.08 -15.53
CA LYS A 133 13.53 2.47 -15.88
C LYS A 133 12.87 2.58 -17.25
N PHE A 134 13.27 1.75 -18.21
CA PHE A 134 12.58 1.68 -19.49
C PHE A 134 11.14 1.16 -19.31
N ILE A 135 10.94 0.06 -18.58
CA ILE A 135 9.62 -0.52 -18.36
C ILE A 135 8.70 0.45 -17.62
N ASP A 136 9.22 1.16 -16.61
CA ASP A 136 8.49 2.17 -15.86
C ASP A 136 7.96 3.30 -16.78
N LEU A 137 8.82 3.81 -17.67
CA LEU A 137 8.38 4.78 -18.69
C LEU A 137 7.46 4.17 -19.76
N TYR A 138 7.59 2.88 -20.03
CA TYR A 138 6.82 2.18 -21.06
C TYR A 138 5.37 1.93 -20.63
N GLU A 139 5.13 1.58 -19.36
CA GLU A 139 3.77 1.38 -18.85
C GLU A 139 2.90 2.65 -18.88
N ASN A 140 3.53 3.82 -19.01
CA ASN A 140 2.86 5.10 -19.10
C ASN A 140 1.97 5.27 -20.34
N HIS A 141 2.21 4.52 -21.42
CA HIS A 141 1.30 4.54 -22.58
C HIS A 141 -0.12 4.12 -22.17
N GLU A 142 -0.26 3.01 -21.42
CA GLU A 142 -1.56 2.53 -20.97
C GLU A 142 -2.20 3.48 -19.95
N LYS A 143 -1.40 4.00 -19.00
CA LYS A 143 -1.89 4.99 -18.02
C LYS A 143 -2.39 6.27 -18.72
N ASN A 144 -1.62 6.77 -19.69
CA ASN A 144 -1.97 7.96 -20.44
C ASN A 144 -3.25 7.78 -21.25
N ASP A 145 -3.52 6.58 -21.77
CA ASP A 145 -4.78 6.31 -22.45
C ASP A 145 -5.98 6.38 -21.49
N LYS A 146 -5.86 5.87 -20.26
CA LYS A 146 -6.89 6.04 -19.20
C LYS A 146 -7.06 7.50 -18.81
N LEU A 147 -5.97 8.25 -18.63
CA LEU A 147 -6.01 9.68 -18.30
C LEU A 147 -6.66 10.50 -19.42
N LYS A 148 -6.38 10.20 -20.69
CA LYS A 148 -7.04 10.84 -21.86
C LYS A 148 -8.54 10.56 -21.86
N GLN A 149 -8.99 9.37 -21.49
CA GLN A 149 -10.42 9.06 -21.37
C GLN A 149 -11.10 9.94 -20.31
N TYR A 150 -10.49 10.07 -19.12
CA TYR A 150 -10.99 10.98 -18.08
C TYR A 150 -10.97 12.45 -18.51
N LYS A 151 -9.91 12.88 -19.21
CA LYS A 151 -9.81 14.23 -19.78
C LYS A 151 -10.92 14.52 -20.78
N ASN A 152 -11.27 13.56 -21.62
CA ASN A 152 -12.38 13.68 -22.56
C ASN A 152 -13.73 13.77 -21.84
N LYS A 153 -13.97 12.95 -20.80
CA LYS A 153 -15.17 13.04 -19.96
C LYS A 153 -15.32 14.44 -19.35
N LEU A 154 -14.27 14.95 -18.71
CA LEU A 154 -14.29 16.27 -18.06
C LEU A 154 -14.42 17.43 -19.06
N THR A 155 -13.78 17.34 -20.23
CA THR A 155 -13.91 18.35 -21.29
C THR A 155 -15.35 18.45 -21.81
N ASN A 156 -16.07 17.32 -21.82
CA ASN A 156 -17.48 17.25 -22.20
C ASN A 156 -18.45 17.52 -21.03
N ASN A 157 -17.96 18.05 -19.91
CA ASN A 157 -18.74 18.33 -18.69
C ASN A 157 -19.44 17.12 -18.09
N THR A 158 -18.94 15.91 -18.34
CA THR A 158 -19.41 14.70 -17.63
C THR A 158 -19.07 14.82 -16.16
N ILE A 159 -20.05 14.57 -15.29
CA ILE A 159 -19.85 14.49 -13.84
C ILE A 159 -19.29 13.12 -13.51
N LEU A 160 -18.10 13.07 -12.91
CA LEU A 160 -17.47 11.82 -12.47
C LEU A 160 -18.11 11.32 -11.17
N SER A 161 -18.30 10.00 -11.09
CA SER A 161 -18.69 9.35 -9.83
C SER A 161 -17.59 9.50 -8.77
N GLU A 162 -17.91 9.20 -7.51
CA GLU A 162 -16.92 9.18 -6.44
C GLU A 162 -15.79 8.17 -6.70
N GLU A 163 -16.15 6.99 -7.21
CA GLU A 163 -15.19 5.94 -7.59
C GLU A 163 -14.29 6.39 -8.73
N GLU A 164 -14.85 7.05 -9.76
CA GLU A 164 -14.10 7.61 -10.89
C GLU A 164 -13.15 8.73 -10.44
N ASN A 165 -13.57 9.58 -9.50
CA ASN A 165 -12.68 10.60 -8.93
C ASN A 165 -11.53 9.97 -8.13
N ALA A 166 -11.81 8.92 -7.36
CA ALA A 166 -10.79 8.19 -6.61
C ALA A 166 -9.81 7.45 -7.53
N GLU A 167 -10.31 6.82 -8.60
CA GLU A 167 -9.48 6.19 -9.63
C GLU A 167 -8.63 7.24 -10.35
N LEU A 168 -9.22 8.34 -10.81
CA LEU A 168 -8.48 9.43 -11.47
C LEU A 168 -7.37 9.96 -10.56
N ASN A 169 -7.66 10.22 -9.28
CA ASN A 169 -6.64 10.65 -8.33
C ASN A 169 -5.49 9.64 -8.18
N SER A 170 -5.79 8.34 -8.27
CA SER A 170 -4.81 7.25 -8.18
C SER A 170 -4.00 7.05 -9.48
N LEU A 171 -4.51 7.58 -10.60
CA LEU A 171 -3.85 7.54 -11.90
C LEU A 171 -2.95 8.76 -12.15
N LEU A 172 -3.13 9.87 -11.43
CA LEU A 172 -2.36 11.08 -11.70
C LEU A 172 -0.89 10.95 -11.26
N PRO A 173 0.07 11.42 -12.07
CA PRO A 173 1.48 11.43 -11.67
C PRO A 173 1.71 12.32 -10.45
N VAL A 174 2.67 11.93 -9.62
CA VAL A 174 3.25 12.83 -8.62
C VAL A 174 3.85 14.04 -9.34
N SER A 175 3.59 15.24 -8.82
CA SER A 175 4.11 16.47 -9.41
C SER A 175 5.64 16.44 -9.49
N SER A 176 6.20 16.92 -10.61
CA SER A 176 7.65 17.06 -10.77
C SER A 176 8.30 17.96 -9.70
N ASN A 177 7.53 18.92 -9.17
CA ASN A 177 7.95 19.83 -8.09
C ASN A 177 7.63 19.28 -6.68
N ALA A 178 7.07 18.07 -6.56
CA ALA A 178 6.81 17.48 -5.26
C ALA A 178 8.13 17.24 -4.51
N GLU A 179 8.11 17.55 -3.22
CA GLU A 179 9.22 17.28 -2.30
C GLU A 179 9.60 15.80 -2.33
N SER A 180 10.90 15.55 -2.28
CA SER A 180 11.50 14.22 -2.16
C SER A 180 12.60 14.26 -1.13
N THR A 181 12.91 13.11 -0.55
CA THR A 181 13.95 12.98 0.46
C THR A 181 15.32 13.07 -0.18
N ALA A 182 16.06 14.13 0.14
CA ALA A 182 17.42 14.33 -0.35
C ALA A 182 18.39 13.32 0.29
N GLU A 183 19.32 12.78 -0.50
CA GLU A 183 20.33 11.85 0.02
C GLU A 183 21.24 12.50 1.08
N ASN A 184 21.55 13.79 0.92
CA ASN A 184 22.45 14.52 1.79
C ASN A 184 21.86 15.86 2.23
N ALA A 185 21.71 16.07 3.53
CA ALA A 185 21.90 17.40 4.13
C ALA A 185 23.32 17.41 4.71
N VAL A 186 24.27 18.03 4.01
CA VAL A 186 25.59 18.31 4.55
C VAL A 186 25.43 19.34 5.67
N SER A 187 25.82 18.99 6.89
CA SER A 187 26.41 19.94 7.82
C SER A 187 27.69 19.33 8.35
N THR A 188 28.81 19.92 7.90
CA THR A 188 30.17 19.59 8.31
C THR A 188 30.40 20.06 9.75
N ASN A 189 29.82 19.37 10.74
CA ASN A 189 30.18 19.50 12.17
C ASN A 189 29.58 18.44 13.10
N ASP A 190 28.84 17.44 12.62
CA ASP A 190 28.29 16.44 13.54
C ASP A 190 29.35 15.40 13.91
N GLU A 191 29.95 15.58 15.09
CA GLU A 191 30.65 14.51 15.79
C GLU A 191 29.72 13.28 15.85
N VAL A 192 30.25 12.16 15.38
CA VAL A 192 29.60 10.85 15.49
C VAL A 192 29.48 10.50 16.97
N SER A 193 28.37 10.90 17.59
CA SER A 193 27.97 10.32 18.87
C SER A 193 27.53 8.89 18.61
N GLY A 194 28.39 7.96 19.00
CA GLY A 194 28.12 6.53 18.95
C GLY A 194 26.80 6.17 19.64
N SER A 195 26.13 5.17 19.07
CA SER A 195 24.99 4.45 19.66
C SER A 195 23.81 5.33 20.10
N SER A 196 23.09 5.93 19.15
CA SER A 196 21.67 6.22 19.38
C SER A 196 20.86 4.95 19.13
N MET A 197 20.86 4.03 20.11
CA MET A 197 19.70 3.14 20.24
C MET A 197 18.48 4.04 20.32
N SER A 198 17.52 3.88 19.40
CA SER A 198 16.28 4.66 19.35
C SER A 198 15.61 4.68 20.74
N PRO A 199 15.76 5.74 21.55
CA PRO A 199 15.41 5.69 22.96
C PRO A 199 13.99 6.24 23.18
N MET A 200 13.03 5.71 22.44
CA MET A 200 11.62 5.76 22.78
C MET A 200 10.88 4.63 22.08
N THR A 201 10.43 3.62 22.83
CA THR A 201 9.68 2.48 22.27
C THR A 201 8.31 2.91 21.74
N VAL A 202 7.75 4.02 22.20
CA VAL A 202 6.46 4.52 21.72
C VAL A 202 6.51 6.05 21.64
N TYR A 203 6.33 6.60 20.44
CA TYR A 203 6.28 8.04 20.17
C TYR A 203 4.97 8.67 20.66
N SER A 204 4.92 10.00 20.69
CA SER A 204 3.76 10.78 21.17
C SER A 204 2.48 10.51 20.36
N ASN A 205 2.60 10.15 19.08
CA ASN A 205 1.48 9.74 18.25
C ASN A 205 1.01 8.30 18.51
N GLY A 206 1.65 7.56 19.43
CA GLY A 206 1.35 6.15 19.74
C GLY A 206 2.05 5.15 18.82
N TYR A 207 2.94 5.59 17.93
CA TYR A 207 3.74 4.72 17.08
C TYR A 207 4.88 4.07 17.84
N ASP A 208 5.05 2.77 17.68
CA ASP A 208 6.12 1.94 18.22
C ASP A 208 6.95 1.43 17.03
N ASN A 209 8.04 2.15 16.75
CA ASN A 209 8.93 1.80 15.66
C ASN A 209 9.62 0.45 15.86
N ILE A 210 9.87 0.06 17.11
CA ILE A 210 10.49 -1.21 17.44
C ILE A 210 9.54 -2.36 17.13
N LYS A 211 8.23 -2.23 17.44
CA LYS A 211 7.22 -3.21 17.02
C LYS A 211 7.08 -3.28 15.50
N ALA A 212 7.13 -2.16 14.80
CA ALA A 212 7.09 -2.16 13.34
C ALA A 212 8.31 -2.90 12.75
N ARG A 213 9.51 -2.62 13.27
CA ARG A 213 10.74 -3.35 12.92
C ARG A 213 10.63 -4.84 13.23
N ASP A 214 10.19 -5.21 14.43
CA ASP A 214 10.11 -6.60 14.86
C ASP A 214 9.08 -7.38 14.04
N TYR A 215 7.99 -6.73 13.62
CA TYR A 215 7.07 -7.29 12.64
C TYR A 215 7.79 -7.58 11.32
N ALA A 216 8.53 -6.60 10.79
CA ALA A 216 9.28 -6.76 9.55
C ALA A 216 10.32 -7.89 9.66
N TYR A 217 11.06 -7.98 10.76
CA TYR A 217 12.01 -9.07 11.03
C TYR A 217 11.35 -10.44 11.19
N LYS A 218 10.10 -10.49 11.64
CA LYS A 218 9.37 -11.75 11.78
C LYS A 218 8.87 -12.27 10.44
N TRP A 219 8.47 -11.36 9.55
CA TRP A 219 7.75 -11.72 8.33
C TRP A 219 8.54 -11.48 7.04
N TRP A 220 9.79 -10.99 7.09
CA TRP A 220 10.59 -10.72 5.88
C TRP A 220 10.70 -11.89 4.89
N ASP A 221 10.64 -13.13 5.37
CA ASP A 221 10.69 -14.38 4.59
C ASP A 221 9.37 -15.18 4.68
N GLY A 222 8.25 -14.52 4.98
CA GLY A 222 6.95 -15.16 5.21
C GLY A 222 5.76 -14.24 4.95
N ARG A 223 4.57 -14.82 4.74
CA ARG A 223 3.31 -14.03 4.63
C ARG A 223 2.49 -14.22 5.89
N ASN A 224 2.09 -13.13 6.54
CA ASN A 224 1.25 -13.21 7.72
C ASN A 224 -0.17 -13.67 7.33
N PRO A 225 -0.66 -14.81 7.84
CA PRO A 225 -1.97 -15.34 7.47
C PRO A 225 -3.15 -14.49 7.95
N ALA A 226 -2.94 -13.49 8.81
CA ALA A 226 -3.96 -12.49 9.10
C ALA A 226 -4.25 -11.54 7.92
N TYR A 227 -3.39 -11.56 6.89
CA TYR A 227 -3.45 -10.67 5.73
C TYR A 227 -3.42 -11.45 4.40
N ASP A 228 -4.34 -12.39 4.23
CA ASP A 228 -4.37 -13.35 3.11
C ASP A 228 -5.10 -12.88 1.83
N TYR A 229 -5.72 -11.69 1.85
CA TYR A 229 -6.52 -11.17 0.71
C TYR A 229 -5.83 -11.31 -0.65
N TYR A 230 -4.56 -10.89 -0.78
CA TYR A 230 -3.86 -10.92 -2.08
C TYR A 230 -3.56 -12.35 -2.53
N ALA A 231 -3.14 -13.23 -1.62
CA ALA A 231 -2.96 -14.65 -1.92
C ALA A 231 -4.29 -15.31 -2.36
N TYR A 232 -5.39 -15.00 -1.66
CA TYR A 232 -6.73 -15.46 -2.01
C TYR A 232 -7.16 -14.98 -3.40
N LYS A 233 -6.88 -13.71 -3.75
CA LYS A 233 -7.18 -13.15 -5.08
C LYS A 233 -6.43 -13.86 -6.20
N GLU A 234 -5.21 -14.32 -5.94
CA GLU A 234 -4.41 -15.14 -6.84
C GLU A 234 -4.79 -16.64 -6.82
N GLY A 235 -5.87 -16.99 -6.10
CA GLY A 235 -6.38 -18.35 -5.99
C GLY A 235 -5.42 -19.30 -5.28
N CYS A 236 -4.63 -18.81 -4.33
CA CYS A 236 -3.62 -19.61 -3.63
C CYS A 236 -3.50 -19.26 -2.14
N SER A 237 -2.54 -19.90 -1.45
CA SER A 237 -2.38 -19.84 0.00
C SER A 237 -1.10 -19.10 0.40
N VAL A 238 -1.19 -18.26 1.43
CA VAL A 238 -0.03 -17.59 2.06
C VAL A 238 1.01 -18.57 2.62
N TYR A 239 0.69 -19.86 2.78
CA TYR A 239 1.63 -20.88 3.22
C TYR A 239 2.41 -21.55 2.06
N ASP A 240 2.02 -21.28 0.82
CA ASP A 240 2.69 -21.81 -0.37
C ASP A 240 3.68 -20.77 -0.90
N THR A 241 4.98 -21.07 -0.86
CA THR A 241 6.02 -20.16 -1.36
C THR A 241 5.93 -19.91 -2.86
N ASN A 242 5.28 -20.80 -3.61
CA ASN A 242 5.00 -20.57 -5.03
C ASN A 242 3.84 -19.59 -5.24
N CYS A 243 2.96 -19.45 -4.25
CA CYS A 243 1.91 -18.44 -4.25
C CYS A 243 2.54 -17.05 -4.22
N TRP A 244 3.53 -16.84 -3.35
CA TRP A 244 4.19 -15.54 -3.12
C TRP A 244 4.77 -14.89 -4.38
N LYS A 245 5.11 -15.72 -5.38
CA LYS A 245 5.65 -15.30 -6.68
C LYS A 245 4.59 -14.73 -7.63
N LYS A 246 3.31 -14.76 -7.26
CA LYS A 246 2.18 -14.35 -8.12
C LYS A 246 1.74 -12.90 -7.94
N TRP A 247 2.18 -12.21 -6.89
CA TRP A 247 1.84 -10.80 -6.67
C TRP A 247 2.99 -10.01 -6.06
N ASN A 248 2.96 -8.69 -6.24
CA ASN A 248 3.85 -7.76 -5.57
C ASN A 248 3.31 -7.44 -4.16
N ASP A 249 4.11 -7.72 -3.13
CA ASP A 249 3.66 -7.66 -1.72
C ASP A 249 4.29 -6.50 -0.91
N CYS A 250 5.11 -5.68 -1.56
CA CYS A 250 5.94 -4.66 -0.91
C CYS A 250 5.16 -3.73 0.04
N THR A 251 4.07 -3.14 -0.45
CA THR A 251 3.28 -2.17 0.30
C THR A 251 2.37 -2.85 1.31
N ASN A 252 1.81 -4.01 0.98
CA ASN A 252 1.01 -4.80 1.92
C ASN A 252 1.84 -5.19 3.15
N PHE A 253 3.06 -5.68 2.94
CA PHE A 253 4.02 -5.99 4.01
C PHE A 253 4.32 -4.77 4.89
N VAL A 254 4.68 -3.64 4.28
CA VAL A 254 5.00 -2.41 5.01
C VAL A 254 3.80 -1.88 5.79
N SER A 255 2.59 -1.91 5.19
CA SER A 255 1.37 -1.50 5.87
C SER A 255 1.09 -2.35 7.11
N GLN A 256 1.32 -3.66 7.05
CA GLN A 256 1.19 -4.54 8.22
C GLN A 256 2.22 -4.22 9.32
N ALA A 257 3.45 -3.89 8.93
CA ALA A 257 4.51 -3.51 9.87
C ALA A 257 4.13 -2.24 10.64
N ILE A 258 3.77 -1.16 9.93
CA ILE A 258 3.44 0.11 10.57
C ILE A 258 2.10 0.06 11.33
N TYR A 259 1.15 -0.77 10.88
CA TYR A 259 -0.08 -1.04 11.64
C TYR A 259 0.23 -1.77 12.97
N THR A 260 1.12 -2.77 12.94
CA THR A 260 1.59 -3.44 14.16
C THR A 260 2.38 -2.50 15.05
N GLY A 261 3.10 -1.56 14.45
CA GLY A 261 3.71 -0.41 15.13
C GLY A 261 2.69 0.56 15.72
N GLY A 262 1.38 0.38 15.56
CA GLY A 262 0.36 1.19 16.23
C GLY A 262 -0.22 2.34 15.41
N MET A 263 0.14 2.46 14.12
CA MET A 263 -0.57 3.36 13.21
C MET A 263 -2.06 2.99 13.11
N LYS A 264 -2.95 3.98 13.24
CA LYS A 264 -4.40 3.76 13.17
C LYS A 264 -4.90 3.67 11.74
N LEU A 265 -5.89 2.81 11.51
CA LEU A 265 -6.56 2.72 10.22
C LEU A 265 -7.34 4.01 9.96
N ARG A 266 -7.39 4.43 8.69
CA ARG A 266 -8.24 5.53 8.23
C ARG A 266 -9.21 5.01 7.20
N TYR A 267 -10.48 5.38 7.35
CA TYR A 267 -11.54 4.97 6.43
C TYR A 267 -11.95 6.19 5.62
N GLY A 268 -11.58 6.18 4.35
CA GLY A 268 -12.08 7.16 3.38
C GLY A 268 -13.51 6.82 2.97
N SER A 269 -14.05 7.61 2.04
CA SER A 269 -15.39 7.35 1.49
C SER A 269 -15.50 6.03 0.72
N HIS A 270 -14.39 5.56 0.16
CA HIS A 270 -14.30 4.28 -0.56
C HIS A 270 -12.92 3.64 -0.39
N TYR A 271 -12.79 2.33 -0.62
CA TYR A 271 -11.50 1.63 -0.49
C TYR A 271 -10.48 2.08 -1.56
N THR A 272 -10.94 2.67 -2.66
CA THR A 272 -10.09 3.28 -3.70
C THR A 272 -9.65 4.71 -3.37
N SER A 273 -10.23 5.35 -2.36
CA SER A 273 -9.87 6.71 -1.97
C SER A 273 -8.49 6.75 -1.32
N SER A 274 -7.66 7.73 -1.71
CA SER A 274 -6.36 7.99 -1.09
C SER A 274 -6.46 8.40 0.39
N SER A 275 -7.64 8.86 0.84
CA SER A 275 -7.92 9.13 2.26
C SER A 275 -8.12 7.86 3.09
N SER A 276 -8.42 6.74 2.45
CA SER A 276 -8.51 5.43 3.08
C SER A 276 -7.11 4.84 3.24
N TRP A 277 -6.83 4.19 4.36
CA TRP A 277 -5.70 3.29 4.61
C TRP A 277 -6.18 2.26 5.63
N SER A 278 -6.65 1.12 5.13
CA SER A 278 -7.35 0.12 5.93
C SER A 278 -7.18 -1.28 5.36
N TYR A 279 -7.10 -2.27 6.25
CA TYR A 279 -7.27 -3.67 5.91
C TYR A 279 -8.65 -4.17 6.36
N GLY A 280 -9.37 -4.82 5.47
CA GLY A 280 -10.72 -5.35 5.71
C GLY A 280 -11.05 -6.42 4.67
N VAL A 281 -12.34 -6.64 4.38
CA VAL A 281 -12.77 -7.59 3.33
C VAL A 281 -12.14 -7.27 1.98
N VAL A 282 -12.09 -5.97 1.66
CA VAL A 282 -11.29 -5.43 0.57
C VAL A 282 -10.36 -4.40 1.18
N PRO A 283 -9.04 -4.63 1.15
CA PRO A 283 -8.07 -3.64 1.59
C PRO A 283 -8.15 -2.37 0.73
N SER A 284 -7.83 -1.22 1.31
CA SER A 284 -7.75 0.00 0.54
C SER A 284 -6.60 -0.05 -0.47
N TYR A 285 -6.69 0.71 -1.57
CA TYR A 285 -5.60 0.76 -2.55
C TYR A 285 -4.29 1.24 -1.92
N SER A 286 -4.36 2.20 -0.99
CA SER A 286 -3.21 2.68 -0.22
C SER A 286 -2.59 1.65 0.73
N TRP A 287 -3.30 0.56 1.06
CA TRP A 287 -2.75 -0.52 1.87
C TRP A 287 -1.78 -1.39 1.06
N GLY A 288 -2.07 -1.61 -0.22
CA GLY A 288 -1.33 -2.59 -1.05
C GLY A 288 -0.59 -2.03 -2.26
N GLY A 289 -0.86 -0.80 -2.70
CA GLY A 289 -0.19 -0.20 -3.88
C GLY A 289 0.72 0.96 -3.50
N ALA A 290 1.97 0.96 -3.99
CA ALA A 290 3.00 1.92 -3.61
C ALA A 290 2.62 3.38 -3.92
N HIS A 291 2.09 3.64 -5.12
CA HIS A 291 1.59 4.97 -5.49
C HIS A 291 0.42 5.45 -4.62
N ASN A 292 -0.52 4.55 -4.33
CA ASN A 292 -1.65 4.88 -3.45
C ASN A 292 -1.19 5.10 -2.00
N PHE A 293 -0.17 4.37 -1.55
CA PHE A 293 0.47 4.56 -0.26
C PHE A 293 1.08 5.96 -0.18
N TYR A 294 1.83 6.39 -1.20
CA TYR A 294 2.35 7.76 -1.27
C TYR A 294 1.25 8.82 -1.18
N LEU A 295 0.17 8.67 -1.95
CA LEU A 295 -0.95 9.61 -1.93
C LEU A 295 -1.57 9.76 -0.54
N HIS A 296 -1.63 8.67 0.24
CA HIS A 296 -2.09 8.69 1.62
C HIS A 296 -1.05 9.32 2.56
N TRP A 297 0.15 8.75 2.59
CA TRP A 297 1.15 8.99 3.63
C TRP A 297 1.88 10.32 3.49
N LYS A 298 1.99 10.89 2.27
CA LYS A 298 2.56 12.24 2.08
C LYS A 298 1.82 13.31 2.89
N SER A 299 0.50 13.17 3.02
CA SER A 299 -0.34 14.12 3.77
C SER A 299 -0.41 13.79 5.26
N ARG A 300 -0.22 12.52 5.61
CA ARG A 300 -0.37 12.01 6.98
C ARG A 300 0.89 12.16 7.81
N ALA A 301 2.05 11.92 7.20
CA ALA A 301 3.37 11.99 7.84
C ALA A 301 4.24 13.16 7.33
N GLY A 302 3.96 13.69 6.14
CA GLY A 302 4.89 14.57 5.44
C GLY A 302 5.99 13.78 4.73
N ILE A 303 6.77 14.45 3.88
CA ILE A 303 7.97 13.88 3.26
C ILE A 303 9.20 14.38 4.02
N ALA A 304 10.04 13.46 4.49
CA ALA A 304 11.30 13.78 5.13
C ALA A 304 12.19 14.57 4.16
N SER A 305 12.72 15.72 4.58
CA SER A 305 13.55 16.57 3.71
C SER A 305 14.90 15.91 3.35
N SER A 306 15.43 15.07 4.23
CA SER A 306 16.72 14.39 4.02
C SER A 306 16.78 13.02 4.70
N VAL A 307 17.66 12.16 4.20
CA VAL A 307 17.90 10.80 4.74
C VAL A 307 18.33 10.81 6.21
N SER A 308 18.98 11.88 6.66
CA SER A 308 19.40 12.04 8.05
C SER A 308 18.23 12.14 9.03
N ALA A 309 17.05 12.55 8.57
CA ALA A 309 15.83 12.60 9.38
C ALA A 309 15.18 11.22 9.55
N LEU A 310 15.47 10.27 8.67
CA LEU A 310 14.90 8.94 8.71
C LEU A 310 15.56 8.06 9.78
N GLN A 311 14.78 7.16 10.37
CA GLN A 311 15.21 6.24 11.41
C GLN A 311 14.59 4.84 11.27
N THR A 312 15.00 3.93 12.15
CA THR A 312 14.37 2.60 12.25
C THR A 312 12.87 2.75 12.50
N GLY A 313 12.08 2.02 11.72
CA GLY A 313 10.62 2.03 11.69
C GLY A 313 10.02 3.01 10.67
N ASP A 314 10.82 3.86 10.04
CA ASP A 314 10.33 4.73 8.97
C ASP A 314 10.16 4.00 7.65
N VAL A 315 9.24 4.51 6.85
CA VAL A 315 8.90 3.95 5.54
C VAL A 315 9.51 4.80 4.44
N VAL A 316 9.88 4.17 3.34
CA VAL A 316 10.41 4.81 2.15
C VAL A 316 9.72 4.27 0.91
N ASN A 317 9.42 5.19 -0.02
CA ASN A 317 8.97 4.89 -1.36
C ASN A 317 10.06 5.20 -2.38
N ALA A 318 10.05 4.46 -3.50
CA ALA A 318 10.89 4.73 -4.67
C ALA A 318 10.05 4.91 -5.93
N ASP A 319 10.43 5.92 -6.71
CA ASP A 319 10.03 6.19 -8.09
C ASP A 319 11.26 5.91 -8.96
N PHE A 320 11.21 4.84 -9.75
CA PHE A 320 12.37 4.26 -10.42
C PHE A 320 12.80 5.06 -11.64
N GLY A 321 11.86 5.44 -12.50
CA GLY A 321 12.07 6.22 -13.71
C GLY A 321 12.05 7.74 -13.50
N GLY A 322 11.61 8.21 -12.34
CA GLY A 322 11.46 9.63 -12.02
C GLY A 322 10.32 10.29 -12.79
N ASP A 323 9.28 9.53 -13.14
CA ASP A 323 8.17 9.95 -14.00
C ASP A 323 6.92 10.37 -13.21
N GLY A 324 6.97 10.24 -11.88
CA GLY A 324 5.87 10.52 -10.96
C GLY A 324 5.00 9.30 -10.63
N GLN A 325 5.32 8.11 -11.15
CA GLN A 325 4.79 6.85 -10.66
C GLN A 325 5.61 6.41 -9.45
N ILE A 326 4.96 5.87 -8.42
CA ILE A 326 5.70 5.27 -7.30
C ILE A 326 5.60 3.75 -7.46
N ASP A 327 6.75 3.10 -7.48
CA ASP A 327 6.88 1.69 -7.86
C ASP A 327 7.00 0.79 -6.65
N HIS A 328 7.67 1.27 -5.60
CA HIS A 328 8.09 0.41 -4.52
C HIS A 328 8.00 1.05 -3.15
N THR A 329 7.76 0.21 -2.13
CA THR A 329 7.66 0.59 -0.71
C THR A 329 8.54 -0.35 0.11
N ALA A 330 9.36 0.20 1.00
CA ALA A 330 10.17 -0.56 1.96
C ALA A 330 10.17 0.11 3.35
N ILE A 331 10.58 -0.64 4.37
CA ILE A 331 10.73 -0.14 5.74
C ILE A 331 12.21 -0.16 6.15
N ILE A 332 12.67 0.91 6.80
CA ILE A 332 14.00 0.99 7.40
C ILE A 332 13.96 0.23 8.71
N THR A 333 14.70 -0.87 8.82
CA THR A 333 14.71 -1.71 10.03
C THR A 333 15.96 -1.56 10.87
N LYS A 334 17.06 -1.07 10.26
CA LYS A 334 18.29 -0.74 10.97
C LYS A 334 18.87 0.58 10.47
N ASN A 335 19.13 1.46 11.43
CA ASN A 335 19.79 2.75 11.24
C ASN A 335 21.11 2.77 12.01
N THR A 336 22.23 2.96 11.31
CA THR A 336 23.57 3.00 11.92
C THR A 336 24.27 4.36 11.81
N GLY A 337 23.58 5.40 11.33
CA GLY A 337 24.19 6.70 11.05
C GLY A 337 23.34 7.57 10.13
N SER A 338 23.80 8.77 9.80
CA SER A 338 22.99 9.78 9.11
C SER A 338 22.90 9.61 7.59
N TYR A 339 23.73 8.77 6.98
CA TYR A 339 23.81 8.61 5.52
C TYR A 339 22.86 7.54 4.97
N SER A 340 22.65 7.54 3.65
CA SER A 340 21.83 6.54 2.92
C SER A 340 22.38 5.12 3.07
N SER A 341 23.70 4.97 3.11
CA SER A 341 24.40 3.71 3.36
C SER A 341 24.21 3.17 4.78
N ASN A 342 23.63 3.94 5.68
CA ASN A 342 23.33 3.53 7.05
C ASN A 342 21.85 3.17 7.27
N LYS A 343 20.99 3.32 6.25
CA LYS A 343 19.56 3.02 6.32
C LYS A 343 19.27 1.70 5.65
N TYR A 344 19.30 0.62 6.43
CA TYR A 344 19.09 -0.75 5.95
C TYR A 344 17.60 -1.04 5.80
N LEU A 345 17.24 -1.67 4.68
CA LEU A 345 15.86 -1.90 4.27
C LEU A 345 15.43 -3.35 4.55
N THR A 346 14.15 -3.53 4.85
CA THR A 346 13.46 -4.84 4.81
C THR A 346 12.22 -4.71 3.94
N GLN A 347 11.97 -5.67 3.06
CA GLN A 347 10.97 -5.57 1.99
C GLN A 347 10.54 -6.92 1.42
N HIS A 348 9.36 -6.97 0.78
CA HIS A 348 8.84 -8.13 0.03
C HIS A 348 8.88 -7.89 -1.48
N THR A 349 10.08 -8.00 -2.04
CA THR A 349 10.30 -8.12 -3.49
C THR A 349 11.03 -9.43 -3.77
N SER A 350 12.27 -9.53 -3.28
CA SER A 350 13.06 -10.74 -3.17
C SER A 350 13.05 -11.31 -1.74
N ASP A 351 12.10 -10.87 -0.91
CA ASP A 351 11.96 -11.23 0.52
C ASP A 351 13.26 -11.08 1.31
N LYS A 352 13.59 -9.85 1.71
CA LYS A 352 14.93 -9.51 2.22
C LYS A 352 14.90 -8.72 3.50
N LYS A 353 15.88 -9.01 4.36
CA LYS A 353 16.15 -8.34 5.63
C LYS A 353 17.57 -7.78 5.65
N GLU A 354 17.68 -6.46 5.51
CA GLU A 354 18.90 -5.68 5.73
C GLU A 354 20.09 -6.04 4.84
N THR A 355 19.83 -6.57 3.64
CA THR A 355 20.86 -6.83 2.62
C THR A 355 21.14 -5.60 1.76
N THR A 356 20.17 -4.69 1.67
CA THR A 356 20.25 -3.43 0.90
C THR A 356 20.05 -2.22 1.81
N THR A 357 20.51 -1.08 1.33
CA THR A 357 20.36 0.21 1.99
C THR A 357 19.73 1.23 1.04
N LEU A 358 19.31 2.38 1.56
CA LEU A 358 18.88 3.48 0.71
C LEU A 358 19.94 3.93 -0.31
N ALA A 359 21.24 3.74 -0.02
CA ALA A 359 22.29 4.06 -0.98
C ALA A 359 22.13 3.28 -2.29
N ASN A 360 21.61 2.04 -2.26
CA ASN A 360 21.33 1.28 -3.48
C ASN A 360 20.30 1.99 -4.37
N TRP A 361 19.26 2.58 -3.77
CA TRP A 361 18.23 3.31 -4.49
C TRP A 361 18.75 4.63 -5.07
N TYR A 362 19.48 5.41 -4.26
CA TYR A 362 20.08 6.67 -4.72
C TYR A 362 21.14 6.45 -5.80
N ASN A 363 22.03 5.46 -5.66
CA ASN A 363 23.02 5.10 -6.68
C ASN A 363 22.37 4.64 -7.99
N SER A 364 21.16 4.08 -7.92
CA SER A 364 20.36 3.73 -9.09
C SER A 364 19.64 4.93 -9.70
N GLY A 365 19.75 6.11 -9.09
CA GLY A 365 19.08 7.34 -9.52
C GLY A 365 17.56 7.29 -9.35
N TYR A 366 17.07 6.55 -8.35
CA TYR A 366 15.66 6.54 -7.99
C TYR A 366 15.31 7.80 -7.20
N LYS A 367 14.11 8.32 -7.39
CA LYS A 367 13.58 9.41 -6.55
C LYS A 367 12.95 8.77 -5.30
N VAL A 368 13.40 9.20 -4.12
CA VAL A 368 13.02 8.59 -2.84
C VAL A 368 12.11 9.51 -2.05
N TYR A 369 11.08 8.93 -1.43
CA TYR A 369 10.13 9.62 -0.56
C TYR A 369 10.06 8.90 0.79
N GLY A 370 10.70 9.46 1.82
CA GLY A 370 10.69 8.93 3.17
C GLY A 370 9.63 9.59 4.05
N TYR A 371 9.09 8.83 4.99
CA TYR A 371 8.05 9.28 5.93
C TYR A 371 8.56 9.12 7.36
N GLU A 372 8.60 10.23 8.10
CA GLU A 372 8.92 10.23 9.54
C GLU A 372 7.68 9.75 10.32
N MET A 373 7.63 8.45 10.60
CA MET A 373 6.43 7.79 11.10
C MET A 373 6.10 8.19 12.54
N ASP A 374 7.10 8.66 13.29
CA ASP A 374 6.96 9.26 14.61
C ASP A 374 6.25 10.62 14.59
N LYS A 375 6.26 11.31 13.45
CA LYS A 375 5.56 12.59 13.22
C LYS A 375 4.20 12.43 12.58
N ALA A 376 3.86 11.21 12.14
CA ALA A 376 2.60 10.94 11.48
C ALA A 376 1.39 11.21 12.38
N SER A 377 0.33 11.79 11.81
CA SER A 377 -0.94 11.94 12.49
C SER A 377 -1.62 10.58 12.66
N ASN A 378 -2.03 10.25 13.88
CA ASN A 378 -2.75 9.02 14.21
C ASN A 378 -4.22 9.26 14.50
#